data_AF-A0A2V9WIU0-F1
#
_entry.id   AF-A0A2V9WIU0-F1
#
_cell.length_a   1.000
_cell.length_b   1.000
_cell.length_c   1.000
_cell.angle_alpha   90.00
_cell.angle_beta   90.00
_cell.angle_gamma   90.00
#
_symmetry.space_group_name_H-M   'P 1'
#
loop_
_entity.id
_entity.type
_entity.pdbx_description
1 polymer ?
#
loop_
_entity_poly.entity_id
_entity_poly.type
_entity_poly.pdbx_seq_one_letter_code
_entity_poly.pdbx_strand_id
1 'polypeptide(L)'
;MPKVLRSCSRRKKSGRSKTQRKARILSSRIVYRGPVFWVTTDRVEEPGGIRVRRDLIHHSGSVVILAVDESRGVSRVLLERQYRHAAGGHLWELPAGRIDPGEKELLAAQRELVEETGYTALHWRRILNFYASPGFMAETMSVFMATGLRRGKAQPEDDEIIQKRLVALPAAVRMVTSGTIRDAKTISSILWLQCMNEHGSDSKTKRGKK
;
A
#
# COMPACT_ATOMS: atom_id res chain seq x y z
N MET A 1 50.16 -43.98 25.08
CA MET A 1 49.90 -44.92 23.94
C MET A 1 48.94 -46.00 24.42
N PRO A 2 48.13 -46.67 23.56
CA PRO A 2 47.94 -46.56 22.09
C PRO A 2 46.47 -46.18 21.71
N LYS A 3 46.13 -45.47 20.62
CA LYS A 3 46.16 -45.74 19.16
C LYS A 3 45.44 -47.02 18.69
N VAL A 4 44.31 -46.87 17.97
CA VAL A 4 44.07 -47.49 16.64
C VAL A 4 43.17 -46.56 15.79
N LEU A 5 43.57 -46.36 14.53
CA LEU A 5 42.91 -45.60 13.47
C LEU A 5 41.76 -46.37 12.80
N ARG A 6 40.83 -45.67 12.15
CA ARG A 6 40.46 -45.98 10.74
C ARG A 6 39.83 -44.78 10.03
N SER A 7 40.26 -44.63 8.79
CA SER A 7 39.99 -43.57 7.83
C SER A 7 38.59 -43.65 7.22
N CYS A 8 38.05 -42.51 6.81
CA CYS A 8 37.18 -42.48 5.64
C CYS A 8 37.39 -41.18 4.85
N SER A 9 37.70 -41.35 3.58
CA SER A 9 37.92 -40.28 2.62
C SER A 9 36.60 -39.84 1.97
N ARG A 10 36.59 -38.58 1.51
CA ARG A 10 35.77 -38.01 0.42
C ARG A 10 34.26 -37.88 0.68
N ARG A 11 33.77 -36.63 0.63
CA ARG A 11 33.32 -35.98 -0.62
C ARG A 11 32.90 -34.54 -0.35
N LYS A 12 33.48 -33.62 -1.13
CA LYS A 12 32.93 -32.27 -1.35
C LYS A 12 31.50 -32.43 -1.90
N LYS A 13 30.54 -31.73 -1.30
CA LYS A 13 29.42 -31.16 -2.04
C LYS A 13 29.44 -29.66 -1.81
N SER A 14 30.21 -28.98 -2.65
CA SER A 14 29.99 -27.56 -2.93
C SER A 14 28.56 -27.45 -3.49
N GLY A 15 27.64 -26.98 -2.64
CA GLY A 15 26.34 -26.54 -3.10
C GLY A 15 26.54 -25.41 -4.10
N ARG A 16 26.47 -25.74 -5.40
CA ARG A 16 26.34 -24.73 -6.46
C ARG A 16 25.13 -23.88 -6.10
N SER A 17 25.37 -22.62 -5.78
CA SER A 17 24.34 -21.58 -5.80
C SER A 17 23.67 -21.65 -7.18
N LYS A 18 22.46 -22.20 -7.23
CA LYS A 18 21.64 -22.16 -8.45
C LYS A 18 21.26 -20.70 -8.64
N THR A 19 21.89 -20.05 -9.61
CA THR A 19 21.47 -18.75 -10.11
C THR A 19 19.97 -18.82 -10.37
N GLN A 20 19.16 -18.09 -9.58
CA GLN A 20 17.71 -18.11 -9.73
C GLN A 20 17.38 -17.60 -11.14
N ARG A 21 16.82 -18.47 -12.00
CA ARG A 21 16.36 -18.07 -13.34
C ARG A 21 15.20 -17.08 -13.16
N LYS A 22 15.16 -16.02 -13.96
CA LYS A 22 14.00 -15.11 -13.99
C LYS A 22 12.80 -15.84 -14.60
N ALA A 23 11.60 -15.49 -14.14
CA ALA A 23 10.38 -15.95 -14.78
C ALA A 23 10.31 -15.46 -16.25
N ARG A 24 9.72 -16.26 -17.14
CA ARG A 24 9.53 -15.90 -18.55
C ARG A 24 8.07 -16.09 -18.96
N ILE A 25 7.49 -15.06 -19.59
CA ILE A 25 6.17 -15.15 -20.20
C ILE A 25 6.31 -15.87 -21.54
N LEU A 26 5.57 -16.97 -21.71
CA LEU A 26 5.53 -17.78 -22.94
C LEU A 26 4.43 -17.30 -23.89
N SER A 27 3.29 -16.89 -23.33
CA SER A 27 2.18 -16.26 -24.04
C SER A 27 1.33 -15.46 -23.06
N SER A 28 0.73 -14.37 -23.51
CA SER A 28 -0.25 -13.60 -22.72
C SER A 28 -1.42 -13.21 -23.62
N ARG A 29 -2.64 -13.29 -23.09
CA ARG A 29 -3.87 -12.91 -23.79
C ARG A 29 -4.80 -12.17 -22.85
N ILE A 30 -5.34 -11.05 -23.30
CA ILE A 30 -6.46 -10.37 -22.62
C ILE A 30 -7.72 -11.21 -22.80
N VAL A 31 -8.31 -11.64 -21.68
CA VAL A 31 -9.55 -12.45 -21.65
C VAL A 31 -10.76 -11.64 -21.19
N TYR A 32 -10.54 -10.49 -20.56
CA TYR A 32 -11.58 -9.52 -20.19
C TYR A 32 -10.99 -8.12 -20.16
N ARG A 33 -11.77 -7.10 -20.55
CA ARG A 33 -11.40 -5.69 -20.44
C ARG A 33 -12.60 -4.89 -20.00
N GLY A 34 -12.51 -4.30 -18.81
CA GLY A 34 -13.50 -3.37 -18.28
C GLY A 34 -12.96 -1.93 -18.24
N PRO A 35 -13.74 -0.99 -17.68
CA PRO A 35 -13.36 0.42 -17.57
C PRO A 35 -12.26 0.68 -16.52
N VAL A 36 -12.19 -0.15 -15.47
CA VAL A 36 -11.26 0.04 -14.34
C VAL A 36 -10.07 -0.91 -14.42
N PHE A 37 -10.30 -2.16 -14.81
CA PHE A 37 -9.28 -3.21 -14.84
C PHE A 37 -9.42 -4.11 -16.07
N TRP A 38 -8.36 -4.84 -16.40
CA TRP A 38 -8.38 -5.89 -17.42
C TRP A 38 -7.76 -7.18 -16.88
N VAL A 39 -8.13 -8.31 -17.47
CA VAL A 39 -7.65 -9.64 -17.07
C VAL A 39 -6.85 -10.26 -18.19
N THR A 40 -5.67 -10.79 -17.87
CA THR A 40 -4.91 -11.65 -18.78
C THR A 40 -4.86 -13.08 -18.29
N THR A 41 -4.83 -14.02 -19.24
CA THR A 41 -4.38 -15.40 -18.99
C THR A 41 -2.98 -15.53 -19.57
N ASP A 42 -2.01 -15.74 -18.70
CA ASP A 42 -0.60 -15.88 -19.05
C ASP A 42 -0.16 -17.34 -18.92
N ARG A 43 0.64 -17.81 -19.88
CA ARG A 43 1.45 -19.02 -19.72
C ARG A 43 2.86 -18.57 -19.36
N VAL A 44 3.35 -18.99 -18.20
CA VAL A 44 4.66 -18.59 -17.69
C VAL A 44 5.53 -19.79 -17.39
N GLU A 45 6.83 -19.66 -17.58
CA GLU A 45 7.85 -20.52 -17.00
C GLU A 45 8.38 -19.81 -15.75
N GLU A 46 8.06 -20.34 -14.57
CA GLU A 46 8.47 -19.76 -13.28
C GLU A 46 9.97 -19.95 -13.02
N PRO A 47 10.57 -19.24 -12.02
CA PRO A 47 11.99 -19.39 -11.68
C PRO A 47 12.45 -20.85 -11.44
N GLY A 48 11.53 -21.71 -10.98
CA GLY A 48 11.76 -23.14 -10.79
C GLY A 48 11.74 -23.98 -12.08
N GLY A 49 11.49 -23.36 -13.26
CA GLY A 49 11.33 -24.04 -14.55
C GLY A 49 9.95 -24.65 -14.79
N ILE A 50 9.05 -24.55 -13.80
CA ILE A 50 7.68 -25.05 -13.90
C ILE A 50 6.89 -24.16 -14.87
N ARG A 51 6.21 -24.79 -15.82
CA ARG A 51 5.30 -24.10 -16.74
C ARG A 51 3.89 -24.14 -16.18
N VAL A 52 3.27 -22.97 -16.07
CA VAL A 52 1.97 -22.84 -15.41
C VAL A 52 1.14 -21.74 -16.06
N ARG A 53 -0.18 -21.87 -15.91
CA ARG A 53 -1.16 -20.84 -16.28
C ARG A 53 -1.40 -19.91 -15.09
N ARG A 54 -1.46 -18.60 -15.34
CA ARG A 54 -1.77 -17.55 -14.36
C ARG A 54 -2.87 -16.66 -14.93
N ASP A 55 -3.91 -16.43 -14.15
CA ASP A 55 -4.91 -15.41 -14.45
C ASP A 55 -4.59 -14.19 -13.61
N LEU A 56 -4.37 -13.04 -14.27
CA LEU A 56 -3.89 -11.82 -13.63
C LEU A 56 -4.89 -10.68 -13.89
N ILE A 57 -5.25 -9.98 -12.83
CA ILE A 57 -5.98 -8.71 -12.89
C ILE A 57 -4.95 -7.59 -12.92
N HIS A 58 -5.09 -6.70 -13.90
CA HIS A 58 -4.26 -5.53 -14.09
C HIS A 58 -5.06 -4.26 -13.83
N HIS A 59 -4.42 -3.30 -13.20
CA HIS A 59 -4.94 -1.98 -12.86
C HIS A 59 -3.84 -0.94 -13.13
N SER A 60 -4.18 0.33 -13.38
CA SER A 60 -3.19 1.38 -13.63
C SER A 60 -2.35 1.74 -12.39
N GLY A 61 -2.72 1.21 -11.23
CA GLY A 61 -2.16 1.58 -9.93
C GLY A 61 -2.99 2.66 -9.27
N SER A 62 -2.76 2.83 -7.97
CA SER A 62 -3.57 3.72 -7.14
C SER A 62 -2.69 4.55 -6.23
N VAL A 63 -3.14 5.75 -5.92
CA VAL A 63 -2.55 6.64 -4.94
C VAL A 63 -3.44 6.69 -3.72
N VAL A 64 -2.83 6.76 -2.53
CA VAL A 64 -3.55 6.79 -1.26
C VAL A 64 -3.02 7.96 -0.45
N ILE A 65 -3.91 8.77 0.12
CA ILE A 65 -3.52 10.01 0.80
C ILE A 65 -3.75 9.86 2.30
N LEU A 66 -2.64 9.74 3.04
CA LEU A 66 -2.64 9.90 4.49
C LEU A 66 -2.54 11.40 4.81
N ALA A 67 -3.69 12.09 4.75
CA ALA A 67 -3.78 13.50 5.14
C ALA A 67 -3.82 13.64 6.66
N VAL A 68 -2.84 14.35 7.23
CA VAL A 68 -2.64 14.49 8.67
C VAL A 68 -2.73 15.95 9.10
N ASP A 69 -3.67 16.24 9.98
CA ASP A 69 -3.78 17.51 10.69
C ASP A 69 -3.01 17.42 12.03
N GLU A 70 -1.97 18.24 12.17
CA GLU A 70 -1.12 18.33 13.35
C GLU A 70 -1.39 19.61 14.17
N SER A 71 -2.35 20.45 13.76
CA SER A 71 -2.59 21.78 14.35
C SER A 71 -3.09 21.77 15.79
N ARG A 72 -3.61 20.63 16.28
CA ARG A 72 -4.28 20.51 17.58
C ARG A 72 -3.53 19.67 18.60
N GLY A 73 -2.20 19.57 18.47
CA GLY A 73 -1.31 18.85 19.39
C GLY A 73 -1.35 17.32 19.32
N VAL A 74 -2.48 16.73 18.88
CA VAL A 74 -2.60 15.31 18.55
C VAL A 74 -2.84 15.18 17.05
N SER A 75 -2.02 14.38 16.36
CA SER A 75 -2.20 14.07 14.94
C SER A 75 -3.60 13.51 14.68
N ARG A 76 -4.30 14.07 13.70
CA ARG A 76 -5.62 13.61 13.25
C ARG A 76 -5.52 13.20 11.79
N VAL A 77 -6.04 12.02 11.47
CA VAL A 77 -6.07 11.48 10.11
C VAL A 77 -7.41 11.81 9.50
N LEU A 78 -7.40 12.32 8.27
CA LEU A 78 -8.61 12.48 7.47
C LEU A 78 -9.04 11.11 6.97
N LEU A 79 -10.21 10.68 7.41
CA LEU A 79 -10.87 9.47 6.93
C LEU A 79 -12.15 9.84 6.21
N GLU A 80 -12.54 8.94 5.33
CA GLU A 80 -13.78 9.02 4.60
C GLU A 80 -14.62 7.76 4.79
N ARG A 81 -15.93 7.89 4.59
CA ARG A 81 -16.87 6.78 4.65
C ARG A 81 -17.62 6.68 3.35
N GLN A 82 -17.37 5.61 2.61
CA GLN A 82 -17.89 5.37 1.27
C GLN A 82 -18.52 3.98 1.19
N TYR A 83 -19.60 3.85 0.41
CA TYR A 83 -20.15 2.54 0.07
C TYR A 83 -19.25 1.84 -0.95
N ARG A 84 -18.85 0.60 -0.66
CA ARG A 84 -18.10 -0.25 -1.59
C ARG A 84 -18.95 -1.47 -1.91
N HIS A 85 -19.46 -1.52 -3.14
CA HIS A 85 -20.34 -2.61 -3.59
C HIS A 85 -19.68 -3.99 -3.44
N ALA A 86 -18.39 -4.11 -3.77
CA ALA A 86 -17.62 -5.34 -3.61
C ALA A 86 -17.52 -5.82 -2.15
N ALA A 87 -17.60 -4.91 -1.18
CA ALA A 87 -17.62 -5.23 0.25
C ALA A 87 -19.06 -5.34 0.81
N GLY A 88 -20.09 -5.06 -0.01
CA GLY A 88 -21.50 -5.08 0.38
C GLY A 88 -21.87 -4.06 1.45
N GLY A 89 -21.09 -2.99 1.64
CA GLY A 89 -21.31 -2.07 2.76
C GLY A 89 -20.43 -0.82 2.73
N HIS A 90 -20.57 -0.02 3.79
CA HIS A 90 -19.77 1.20 3.96
C HIS A 90 -18.46 0.90 4.68
N LEU A 91 -17.34 1.36 4.12
CA LEU A 91 -16.02 1.24 4.72
C LEU A 91 -15.54 2.61 5.20
N TRP A 92 -14.72 2.60 6.25
CA TRP A 92 -13.88 3.74 6.61
C TRP A 92 -12.54 3.60 5.90
N GLU A 93 -12.18 4.59 5.10
CA GLU A 93 -11.03 4.55 4.21
C GLU A 93 -10.22 5.86 4.27
N LEU A 94 -9.00 5.82 3.76
CA LEU A 94 -8.25 7.01 3.35
C LEU A 94 -8.68 7.42 1.93
N PRO A 95 -8.69 8.73 1.64
CA PRO A 95 -8.84 9.27 0.29
C PRO A 95 -7.88 8.58 -0.67
N ALA A 96 -8.37 8.12 -1.82
CA ALA A 96 -7.58 7.33 -2.76
C ALA A 96 -8.23 7.21 -4.13
N GLY A 97 -7.44 7.44 -5.17
CA GLY A 97 -7.91 7.27 -6.53
C GLY A 97 -6.85 6.76 -7.50
N ARG A 98 -7.21 6.77 -8.78
CA ARG A 98 -6.44 6.16 -9.85
C ARG A 98 -5.39 7.13 -10.37
N ILE A 99 -4.34 6.56 -10.95
CA ILE A 99 -3.35 7.34 -11.69
C ILE A 99 -3.79 7.38 -13.16
N ASP A 100 -3.97 8.58 -13.70
CA ASP A 100 -4.34 8.76 -15.10
C ASP A 100 -3.15 8.45 -16.03
N PRO A 101 -3.42 8.07 -17.30
CA PRO A 101 -2.36 7.79 -18.27
C PRO A 101 -1.38 8.97 -18.42
N GLY A 102 -0.10 8.72 -18.07
CA GLY A 102 0.97 9.73 -18.13
C GLY A 102 1.04 10.66 -16.91
N GLU A 103 0.12 10.53 -15.95
CA GLU A 103 0.12 11.30 -14.72
C GLU A 103 1.21 10.80 -13.75
N LYS A 104 1.86 11.74 -13.06
CA LYS A 104 2.81 11.39 -11.98
C LYS A 104 2.01 11.07 -10.72
N GLU A 105 2.41 10.04 -9.98
CA GLU A 105 1.72 9.61 -8.74
C GLU A 105 1.46 10.77 -7.75
N LEU A 106 2.41 11.68 -7.55
CA LEU A 106 2.21 12.82 -6.65
C LEU A 106 1.13 13.79 -7.13
N LEU A 107 1.04 14.01 -8.46
CA LEU A 107 0.02 14.89 -9.04
C LEU A 107 -1.36 14.25 -8.91
N ALA A 108 -1.46 12.94 -9.17
CA ALA A 108 -2.67 12.17 -8.91
C ALA A 108 -3.10 12.31 -7.44
N ALA A 109 -2.18 12.08 -6.50
CA ALA A 109 -2.49 12.17 -5.07
C ALA A 109 -2.98 13.57 -4.64
N GLN A 110 -2.43 14.63 -5.25
CA GLN A 110 -2.84 16.00 -4.99
C GLN A 110 -4.23 16.32 -5.56
N ARG A 111 -4.50 15.84 -6.78
CA ARG A 111 -5.80 15.96 -7.45
C ARG A 111 -6.89 15.26 -6.65
N GLU A 112 -6.71 13.98 -6.36
CA GLU A 112 -7.66 13.14 -5.62
C GLU A 112 -8.00 13.73 -4.24
N LEU A 113 -6.99 14.22 -3.51
CA LEU A 113 -7.25 14.88 -2.21
C LEU A 113 -8.20 16.09 -2.35
N VAL A 114 -8.07 16.87 -3.42
CA VAL A 114 -8.92 18.05 -3.66
C VAL A 114 -10.31 17.64 -4.10
N GLU A 115 -10.42 16.70 -5.05
CA GLU A 115 -11.69 16.23 -5.60
C GLU A 115 -12.57 15.61 -4.50
N GLU A 116 -12.08 14.56 -3.84
CA GLU A 116 -12.85 13.82 -2.82
C GLU A 116 -13.10 14.68 -1.57
N THR A 117 -12.07 15.41 -1.13
CA THR A 117 -12.08 16.01 0.21
C THR A 117 -12.21 17.53 0.27
N GLY A 118 -11.77 18.22 -0.78
CA GLY A 118 -11.62 19.66 -0.81
C GLY A 118 -10.40 20.16 -0.05
N TYR A 119 -9.59 19.27 0.54
CA TYR A 119 -8.37 19.68 1.23
C TYR A 119 -7.22 19.88 0.24
N THR A 120 -6.34 20.81 0.56
CA THR A 120 -4.99 20.91 -0.02
C THR A 120 -3.96 20.74 1.08
N ALA A 121 -2.71 20.47 0.70
CA ALA A 121 -1.61 20.27 1.64
C ALA A 121 -0.32 20.93 1.14
N LEU A 122 0.47 21.45 2.07
CA LEU A 122 1.72 22.15 1.78
C LEU A 122 2.91 21.19 1.62
N HIS A 123 2.88 20.07 2.34
CA HIS A 123 3.99 19.13 2.38
C HIS A 123 3.52 17.73 2.01
N TRP A 124 4.28 17.09 1.13
CA TRP A 124 3.98 15.77 0.59
C TRP A 124 5.21 14.88 0.63
N ARG A 125 5.01 13.61 1.01
CA ARG A 125 6.06 12.58 0.97
C ARG A 125 5.46 11.21 0.74
N ARG A 126 6.02 10.43 -0.19
CA ARG A 126 5.67 9.01 -0.34
C ARG A 126 6.21 8.23 0.85
N ILE A 127 5.34 7.50 1.55
CA ILE A 127 5.67 6.75 2.78
C ILE A 127 5.64 5.24 2.60
N LEU A 128 4.79 4.74 1.68
CA LEU A 128 4.67 3.32 1.36
C LEU A 128 4.45 3.14 -0.13
N ASN A 129 4.87 1.99 -0.65
CA ASN A 129 4.43 1.45 -1.94
C ASN A 129 4.31 -0.06 -1.77
N PHE A 130 3.11 -0.61 -2.00
CA PHE A 130 2.84 -2.02 -1.76
C PHE A 130 1.83 -2.57 -2.76
N TYR A 131 1.77 -3.91 -2.85
CA TYR A 131 0.79 -4.62 -3.65
C TYR A 131 -0.49 -4.88 -2.85
N ALA A 132 -1.65 -4.68 -3.46
CA ALA A 132 -2.93 -4.97 -2.82
C ALA A 132 -3.15 -6.48 -2.61
N SER A 133 -2.89 -7.28 -3.65
CA SER A 133 -3.05 -8.74 -3.62
C SER A 133 -2.16 -9.42 -4.68
N PRO A 134 -0.83 -9.53 -4.42
CA PRO A 134 0.15 -9.94 -5.44
C PRO A 134 0.03 -11.39 -5.92
N GLY A 135 -0.90 -12.17 -5.34
CA GLY A 135 -1.20 -13.53 -5.83
C GLY A 135 -1.89 -13.55 -7.19
N PHE A 136 -2.62 -12.48 -7.54
CA PHE A 136 -3.35 -12.39 -8.82
C PHE A 136 -3.63 -10.95 -9.29
N MET A 137 -3.34 -9.92 -8.48
CA MET A 137 -3.48 -8.52 -8.88
C MET A 137 -2.10 -7.88 -9.03
N ALA A 138 -1.88 -7.23 -10.18
CA ALA A 138 -0.68 -6.44 -10.46
C ALA A 138 -0.75 -5.01 -9.91
N GLU A 139 -1.89 -4.62 -9.30
CA GLU A 139 -2.08 -3.29 -8.74
C GLU A 139 -1.07 -2.97 -7.62
N THR A 140 -0.40 -1.83 -7.77
CA THR A 140 0.39 -1.19 -6.72
C THR A 140 -0.34 0.01 -6.13
N MET A 141 -0.21 0.21 -4.83
CA MET A 141 -0.73 1.37 -4.09
C MET A 141 0.43 2.19 -3.54
N SER A 142 0.53 3.45 -3.96
CA SER A 142 1.53 4.41 -3.48
C SER A 142 0.88 5.34 -2.45
N VAL A 143 1.33 5.26 -1.20
CA VAL A 143 0.79 6.08 -0.10
C VAL A 143 1.61 7.34 0.07
N PHE A 144 0.95 8.49 0.00
CA PHE A 144 1.53 9.80 0.28
C PHE A 144 1.00 10.36 1.60
N MET A 145 1.91 10.78 2.48
CA MET A 145 1.57 11.58 3.64
C MET A 145 1.49 13.05 3.23
N ALA A 146 0.39 13.69 3.59
CA ALA A 146 0.09 15.08 3.28
C ALA A 146 -0.10 15.88 4.59
N THR A 147 0.68 16.94 4.81
CA THR A 147 0.59 17.80 6.01
C THR A 147 0.55 19.29 5.66
N GLY A 148 0.27 20.13 6.66
CA GLY A 148 -0.04 21.55 6.43
C GLY A 148 -1.38 21.72 5.71
N LEU A 149 -2.39 20.99 6.17
CA LEU A 149 -3.70 20.91 5.53
C LEU A 149 -4.43 22.27 5.53
N ARG A 150 -5.05 22.59 4.39
CA ARG A 150 -5.98 23.73 4.27
C ARG A 150 -7.30 23.22 3.71
N ARG A 151 -8.41 23.65 4.32
CA ARG A 151 -9.75 23.27 3.89
C ARG A 151 -10.20 24.17 2.74
N GLY A 152 -10.68 23.56 1.67
CA GLY A 152 -11.33 24.19 0.52
C GLY A 152 -12.72 23.61 0.26
N LYS A 153 -13.17 23.69 -1.00
CA LYS A 153 -14.42 23.09 -1.49
C LYS A 153 -14.12 21.77 -2.18
N ALA A 154 -14.85 20.72 -1.83
CA ALA A 154 -14.75 19.41 -2.48
C ALA A 154 -15.56 19.39 -3.78
N GLN A 155 -15.15 18.55 -4.71
CA GLN A 155 -15.78 18.33 -6.02
C GLN A 155 -15.69 16.83 -6.35
N PRO A 156 -16.36 15.94 -5.57
CA PRO A 156 -16.33 14.51 -5.83
C PRO A 156 -17.09 14.17 -7.12
N GLU A 157 -16.83 12.99 -7.70
CA GLU A 157 -17.61 12.52 -8.85
C GLU A 157 -19.09 12.26 -8.48
N ASP A 158 -19.98 12.22 -9.47
CA ASP A 158 -21.44 12.11 -9.24
C ASP A 158 -21.85 10.82 -8.49
N ASP A 159 -21.05 9.76 -8.58
CA ASP A 159 -21.26 8.48 -7.90
C ASP A 159 -20.55 8.38 -6.53
N GLU A 160 -19.88 9.45 -6.09
CA GLU A 160 -19.09 9.51 -4.85
C GLU A 160 -19.80 10.25 -3.72
N ILE A 161 -20.62 9.53 -2.96
CA ILE A 161 -21.20 10.07 -1.72
C ILE A 161 -20.27 9.77 -0.54
N ILE A 162 -19.44 10.76 -0.20
CA ILE A 162 -18.35 10.60 0.77
C ILE A 162 -18.58 11.43 2.03
N GLN A 163 -18.67 10.77 3.20
CA GLN A 163 -18.66 11.45 4.51
C GLN A 163 -17.22 11.58 5.02
N LYS A 164 -16.81 12.77 5.44
CA LYS A 164 -15.41 13.05 5.85
C LYS A 164 -15.28 13.34 7.32
N ARG A 165 -14.24 12.79 7.95
CA ARG A 165 -13.97 12.98 9.37
C ARG A 165 -12.48 13.02 9.67
N LEU A 166 -12.05 14.07 10.38
CA LEU A 166 -10.75 14.09 11.04
C LEU A 166 -10.83 13.28 12.34
N VAL A 167 -10.11 12.17 12.40
CA VAL A 167 -10.08 11.24 13.54
C VAL A 167 -8.72 11.30 14.22
N ALA A 168 -8.69 11.52 15.53
CA ALA A 168 -7.44 11.50 16.29
C ALA A 168 -6.73 10.15 16.15
N LEU A 169 -5.42 10.16 15.95
CA LEU A 169 -4.63 8.95 15.69
C LEU A 169 -4.87 7.83 16.73
N PRO A 170 -4.92 8.08 18.05
CA PRO A 170 -5.25 7.02 19.02
C PRO A 170 -6.64 6.41 18.80
N ALA A 171 -7.62 7.19 18.33
CA ALA A 171 -8.94 6.68 18.00
C ALA A 171 -8.94 5.90 16.68
N ALA A 172 -8.20 6.36 15.67
CA ALA A 172 -8.02 5.66 14.41
C ALA A 172 -7.35 4.29 14.62
N VAL A 173 -6.33 4.21 15.48
CA VAL A 173 -5.71 2.94 15.89
C VAL A 173 -6.72 2.02 16.57
N ARG A 174 -7.58 2.52 17.46
CA ARG A 174 -8.67 1.71 18.05
C ARG A 174 -9.69 1.23 17.00
N MET A 175 -9.98 2.05 15.99
CA MET A 175 -10.87 1.63 14.89
C MET A 175 -10.22 0.50 14.06
N VAL A 176 -8.90 0.52 13.88
CA VAL A 176 -8.16 -0.59 13.26
C VAL A 176 -8.21 -1.85 14.13
N THR A 177 -7.84 -1.76 15.41
CA THR A 177 -7.73 -2.95 16.27
C THR A 177 -9.07 -3.57 16.64
N SER A 178 -10.16 -2.79 16.62
CA SER A 178 -11.54 -3.30 16.80
C SER A 178 -12.15 -3.90 15.53
N GLY A 179 -11.50 -3.78 14.37
CA GLY A 179 -12.06 -4.21 13.08
C GLY A 179 -13.13 -3.28 12.51
N THR A 180 -13.27 -2.06 13.05
CA THR A 180 -14.14 -1.02 12.47
C THR A 180 -13.61 -0.54 11.12
N ILE A 181 -12.29 -0.37 11.00
CA ILE A 181 -11.60 -0.17 9.73
C ILE A 181 -11.19 -1.54 9.20
N ARG A 182 -11.62 -1.85 7.97
CA ARG A 182 -11.39 -3.15 7.31
C ARG A 182 -10.66 -3.02 5.98
N ASP A 183 -10.28 -1.81 5.60
CA ASP A 183 -9.58 -1.51 4.37
C ASP A 183 -8.06 -1.55 4.56
N ALA A 184 -7.37 -2.38 3.77
CA ALA A 184 -5.96 -2.71 4.00
C ALA A 184 -5.02 -1.51 3.84
N LYS A 185 -5.25 -0.64 2.85
CA LYS A 185 -4.46 0.59 2.64
C LYS A 185 -4.60 1.56 3.80
N THR A 186 -5.79 1.64 4.38
CA THR A 186 -6.08 2.49 5.54
C THR A 186 -5.44 1.93 6.80
N ILE A 187 -5.56 0.62 7.03
CA ILE A 187 -4.92 -0.08 8.16
C ILE A 187 -3.41 0.13 8.13
N SER A 188 -2.75 -0.18 7.01
CA SER A 188 -1.30 -0.10 6.89
C SER A 188 -0.78 1.32 7.13
N SER A 189 -1.47 2.33 6.58
CA SER A 189 -1.09 3.74 6.69
C SER A 189 -1.27 4.30 8.12
N ILE A 190 -2.36 3.95 8.81
CA ILE A 190 -2.59 4.37 10.21
C ILE A 190 -1.55 3.75 11.13
N LEU A 191 -1.27 2.46 10.99
CA LEU A 191 -0.29 1.77 11.82
C LEU A 191 1.13 2.28 11.54
N TRP A 192 1.46 2.58 10.28
CA TRP A 192 2.72 3.23 9.93
C TRP A 192 2.87 4.57 10.68
N LEU A 193 1.83 5.42 10.67
CA LEU A 193 1.85 6.72 11.35
C LEU A 193 2.02 6.56 12.87
N GLN A 194 1.32 5.60 13.48
CA GLN A 194 1.47 5.28 14.89
C GLN A 194 2.92 4.93 15.24
N CYS A 195 3.54 4.01 14.50
CA CYS A 195 4.92 3.62 14.72
C CYS A 195 5.89 4.81 14.58
N MET A 196 5.70 5.68 13.58
CA MET A 196 6.56 6.84 13.39
C MET A 196 6.44 7.87 14.53
N ASN A 197 5.24 8.07 15.07
CA ASN A 197 5.02 8.98 16.20
C ASN A 197 5.69 8.50 17.49
N GLU A 198 5.73 7.20 17.73
CA GLU A 198 6.44 6.60 18.87
C GLU A 198 7.96 6.81 18.76
N HIS A 199 8.54 6.53 17.58
CA HIS A 199 9.98 6.71 17.35
C HIS A 199 10.43 8.20 17.33
N GLY A 200 9.55 9.10 16.88
CA GLY A 200 9.76 10.54 16.94
C GLY A 200 9.78 11.10 18.37
N SER A 201 9.09 10.44 19.30
CA SER A 201 9.03 10.82 20.72
C SER A 201 10.28 10.35 21.48
N ASP A 202 10.80 9.17 21.16
CA ASP A 202 12.04 8.63 21.75
C ASP A 202 13.30 9.39 21.33
N SER A 203 13.34 9.87 20.07
CA SER A 203 14.48 10.62 19.53
C SER A 203 14.59 12.04 20.08
N LYS A 204 13.47 12.70 20.42
CA LYS A 204 13.45 14.00 21.12
C LYS A 204 13.91 13.87 22.58
N THR A 205 13.55 12.79 23.26
CA THR A 205 13.95 12.51 24.65
C THR A 205 15.47 12.31 24.81
N LYS A 206 16.15 11.78 23.79
CA LYS A 206 17.63 11.61 23.81
C LYS A 206 18.43 12.88 23.48
N ARG A 207 17.82 13.90 22.85
CA ARG A 207 18.50 15.18 22.52
C ARG A 207 18.46 16.22 23.64
N GLY A 208 17.59 16.07 24.65
CA GLY A 208 17.48 16.99 25.79
C GLY A 208 18.35 16.64 27.01
N LYS A 209 19.31 15.70 26.87
CA LYS A 209 20.23 15.27 27.95
C LYS A 209 21.71 15.55 27.67
N LYS A 210 22.02 16.53 26.81
CA LYS A 210 23.38 17.03 26.61
C LYS A 210 23.47 18.47 27.03
#